data_AF-A0A920JJK1-F1
#
_entry.id   AF-A0A920JJK1-F1
#
_cell.length_a   1.000
_cell.length_b   1.000
_cell.length_c   1.000
_cell.angle_alpha   90.00
_cell.angle_beta   90.00
_cell.angle_gamma   90.00
#
_symmetry.space_group_name_H-M   'P 1'
#
loop_
_entity.id
_entity.type
_entity.pdbx_description
1 polymer ?
#
loop_
_entity_poly.entity_id
_entity_poly.type
_entity_poly.pdbx_seq_one_letter_code
_entity_poly.pdbx_strand_id
1 'polypeptide(L)'
;MGIAFLKHLSRTRLLLHLVDLGQNIPAKETATEIKKLELELDKFSNELSKKERWMVFNKTDLISNVEEKSKLIIDDLEWQGPIYRVSAATGENMDSLIRDIMYRLKELNDEELET
;
A
#
# COMPACT_ATOMS: atom_id res chain seq x y z
N MET A 1 1.19 -0.15 -22.77
CA MET A 1 2.11 -0.31 -21.62
C MET A 1 1.37 -0.63 -20.30
N GLY A 2 0.16 -0.13 -20.03
CA GLY A 2 -0.55 -0.41 -18.75
C GLY A 2 -1.21 -1.78 -18.59
N ILE A 3 -1.90 -2.30 -19.61
CA ILE A 3 -2.69 -3.56 -19.48
C ILE A 3 -1.81 -4.77 -19.15
N ALA A 4 -0.60 -4.84 -19.71
CA ALA A 4 0.34 -5.92 -19.40
C ALA A 4 0.76 -5.89 -17.92
N PHE A 5 1.11 -4.72 -17.37
CA PHE A 5 1.44 -4.56 -15.95
C PHE A 5 0.27 -4.96 -15.03
N LEU A 6 -0.95 -4.54 -15.36
CA LEU A 6 -2.15 -4.90 -14.60
C LEU A 6 -2.44 -6.41 -14.61
N LYS A 7 -2.20 -7.11 -15.74
CA LYS A 7 -2.25 -8.58 -15.80
C LYS A 7 -1.19 -9.27 -14.94
N HIS A 8 -0.08 -8.60 -14.63
CA HIS A 8 0.89 -9.15 -13.68
C HIS A 8 0.41 -8.98 -12.24
N LEU A 9 -0.17 -7.82 -11.91
CA LEU A 9 -0.81 -7.58 -10.60
C LEU A 9 -2.00 -8.51 -10.34
N SER A 10 -2.72 -8.93 -11.38
CA SER A 10 -3.80 -9.92 -11.20
C SER A 10 -3.30 -11.29 -10.72
N ARG A 11 -2.00 -11.59 -10.80
CA ARG A 11 -1.40 -12.82 -10.25
C ARG A 11 -0.76 -12.65 -8.87
N THR A 12 -0.65 -11.43 -8.35
CA THR A 12 -0.10 -11.21 -7.00
C THR A 12 -1.18 -11.42 -5.95
N ARG A 13 -0.81 -11.92 -4.78
CA ARG A 13 -1.79 -12.31 -3.74
C ARG A 13 -2.01 -11.18 -2.72
N LEU A 14 -0.99 -10.32 -2.59
CA LEU A 14 -0.98 -9.12 -1.77
C LEU A 14 -0.61 -7.92 -2.64
N LEU A 15 -1.24 -6.77 -2.39
CA LEU A 15 -0.90 -5.50 -3.03
C LEU A 15 -0.37 -4.51 -1.99
N LEU A 16 0.75 -3.87 -2.31
CA LEU A 16 1.33 -2.80 -1.49
C LEU A 16 1.06 -1.46 -2.15
N HIS A 17 0.30 -0.61 -1.49
CA HIS A 17 0.07 0.77 -1.90
C HIS A 17 1.18 1.66 -1.34
N LEU A 18 2.20 1.91 -2.15
CA LEU A 18 3.35 2.71 -1.75
C LEU A 18 3.06 4.21 -1.89
N VAL A 19 3.16 4.96 -0.80
CA VAL A 19 2.95 6.40 -0.75
C VAL A 19 4.25 7.11 -0.38
N ASP A 20 4.71 8.02 -1.22
CA ASP A 20 5.93 8.79 -0.98
C ASP A 20 5.64 10.01 -0.10
N LEU A 21 6.10 9.99 1.16
CA LEU A 21 5.90 11.11 2.08
C LEU A 21 6.93 12.24 1.92
N GLY A 22 8.05 12.00 1.25
CA GLY A 22 9.13 12.96 1.07
C GLY A 22 8.79 14.09 0.09
N GLN A 23 7.67 13.97 -0.63
CA GLN A 23 7.17 15.03 -1.47
C GLN A 23 6.48 16.10 -0.63
N ASN A 24 6.73 17.37 -0.98
CA ASN A 24 6.07 18.51 -0.34
C ASN A 24 4.64 18.70 -0.89
N ILE A 25 3.83 17.65 -0.78
CA ILE A 25 2.41 17.61 -1.18
C ILE A 25 1.56 17.55 0.09
N PRO A 26 0.47 18.34 0.17
CA PRO A 26 -0.48 18.27 1.29
C PRO A 26 -1.12 16.89 1.43
N ALA A 27 -1.35 16.44 2.67
CA ALA A 27 -1.96 15.14 2.96
C ALA A 27 -3.29 14.91 2.20
N LYS A 28 -4.13 15.94 2.10
CA LYS A 28 -5.41 15.88 1.39
C LYS A 28 -5.27 15.65 -0.12
N GLU A 29 -4.25 16.23 -0.73
CA GLU A 29 -3.97 16.03 -2.15
C GLU A 29 -3.45 14.61 -2.38
N THR A 30 -2.55 14.12 -1.54
CA THR A 30 -2.09 12.72 -1.56
C THR A 30 -3.25 11.74 -1.40
N ALA A 31 -4.16 11.96 -0.45
CA ALA A 31 -5.35 11.12 -0.29
C ALA A 31 -6.28 11.16 -1.53
N THR A 32 -6.41 12.33 -2.18
CA THR A 32 -7.17 12.47 -3.42
C THR A 32 -6.55 11.67 -4.57
N GLU A 33 -5.22 11.67 -4.70
CA GLU A 33 -4.51 10.86 -5.70
C GLU A 33 -4.68 9.36 -5.45
N ILE A 34 -4.59 8.94 -4.20
CA ILE A 34 -4.83 7.54 -3.79
C ILE A 34 -6.25 7.12 -4.18
N LYS A 35 -7.28 7.92 -3.84
CA LYS A 35 -8.69 7.64 -4.21
C LYS A 35 -8.87 7.52 -5.73
N LYS A 36 -8.19 8.36 -6.51
CA LYS A 36 -8.23 8.27 -7.99
C LYS A 36 -7.62 6.95 -8.49
N LEU A 37 -6.46 6.56 -7.96
CA LEU A 37 -5.82 5.30 -8.30
C LEU A 37 -6.69 4.09 -7.94
N GLU A 38 -7.37 4.13 -6.78
CA GLU A 38 -8.29 3.07 -6.38
C GLU A 38 -9.50 2.95 -7.32
N LEU A 39 -10.09 4.08 -7.73
CA LEU A 39 -11.19 4.10 -8.70
C LEU A 39 -10.75 3.59 -10.08
N GLU A 40 -9.52 3.87 -10.50
CA GLU A 40 -8.96 3.31 -11.73
C GLU A 40 -8.78 1.80 -11.60
N LEU A 41 -8.17 1.32 -10.52
CA LEU A 41 -7.99 -0.12 -10.26
C LEU A 41 -9.32 -0.88 -10.28
N ASP A 42 -10.37 -0.32 -9.66
CA ASP A 42 -11.70 -0.92 -9.64
C ASP A 42 -12.34 -1.02 -11.04
N LYS A 43 -12.17 0.03 -11.87
CA LYS A 43 -12.63 0.01 -13.27
C LYS A 43 -11.89 -1.02 -14.12
N PHE A 44 -10.64 -1.34 -13.79
CA PHE A 44 -9.85 -2.30 -14.57
C PHE A 44 -10.18 -3.75 -14.23
N SER A 45 -10.32 -4.09 -12.95
CA SER A 45 -10.61 -5.45 -12.53
C SER A 45 -11.22 -5.50 -11.13
N ASN A 46 -12.46 -6.00 -11.06
CA ASN A 46 -13.17 -6.27 -9.82
C ASN A 46 -12.48 -7.34 -8.95
N GLU A 47 -11.68 -8.23 -9.55
CA GLU A 47 -10.86 -9.17 -8.77
C GLU A 47 -9.69 -8.46 -8.10
N LEU A 48 -9.07 -7.50 -8.80
CA LEU A 48 -7.92 -6.75 -8.30
C LEU A 48 -8.31 -5.76 -7.19
N SER A 49 -9.51 -5.16 -7.28
CA SER A 49 -10.02 -4.26 -6.24
C SER A 49 -10.43 -4.96 -4.95
N LYS A 50 -10.68 -6.28 -4.99
CA LYS A 50 -10.98 -7.10 -3.81
C LYS A 50 -9.74 -7.67 -3.11
N LYS A 51 -8.57 -7.58 -3.72
CA LYS A 51 -7.34 -8.08 -3.11
C LYS A 51 -7.01 -7.30 -1.86
N GLU A 52 -6.46 -8.00 -0.88
CA GLU A 52 -5.92 -7.39 0.31
C GLU A 52 -4.84 -6.37 -0.06
N ARG A 53 -4.95 -5.18 0.54
CA ARG A 53 -4.04 -4.06 0.30
C ARG A 53 -3.44 -3.57 1.60
N TRP A 54 -2.14 -3.30 1.56
CA TRP A 54 -1.43 -2.67 2.68
C TRP A 54 -0.95 -1.29 2.27
N MET A 55 -1.12 -0.31 3.16
CA MET A 55 -0.63 1.05 2.96
C MET A 55 0.82 1.13 3.44
N VAL A 56 1.73 1.57 2.57
CA VAL A 56 3.15 1.67 2.90
C VAL A 56 3.63 3.09 2.63
N PHE A 57 3.79 3.87 3.70
CA PHE A 57 4.37 5.20 3.64
C PHE A 57 5.89 5.11 3.59
N ASN A 58 6.50 5.55 2.49
CA ASN A 58 7.94 5.51 2.26
C ASN A 58 8.58 6.91 2.37
N LYS A 59 9.92 6.93 2.47
CA LYS A 59 10.75 8.13 2.63
C LYS A 59 10.46 8.91 3.92
N THR A 60 10.18 8.17 4.99
CA THR A 60 9.94 8.74 6.32
C THR A 60 11.13 9.51 6.87
N ASP A 61 12.34 9.21 6.41
CA ASP A 61 13.58 9.91 6.72
C ASP A 61 13.61 11.37 6.22
N LEU A 62 12.77 11.73 5.25
CA LEU A 62 12.77 13.05 4.63
C LEU A 62 11.84 14.06 5.33
N ILE A 63 11.03 13.64 6.29
CA ILE A 63 10.07 14.51 6.99
C ILE A 63 10.06 14.23 8.49
N SER A 64 9.84 15.26 9.30
CA SER A 64 9.79 15.12 10.77
C SER A 64 8.39 14.78 11.31
N ASN A 65 7.32 15.09 10.55
CA ASN A 65 5.93 14.92 10.98
C ASN A 65 5.25 13.70 10.32
N VAL A 66 5.99 12.59 10.18
CA VAL A 66 5.50 11.34 9.57
C VAL A 66 4.16 10.90 10.14
N GLU A 67 4.04 10.86 11.47
CA GLU A 67 2.85 10.34 12.16
C GLU A 67 1.61 11.19 11.85
N GLU A 68 1.74 12.52 11.94
CA GLU A 68 0.65 13.45 11.65
C GLU A 68 0.21 13.36 10.18
N LYS A 69 1.17 13.45 9.24
CA LYS A 69 0.86 13.45 7.80
C LYS A 69 0.22 12.12 7.38
N SER A 70 0.75 11.00 7.84
CA SER A 70 0.18 9.68 7.56
C SER A 70 -1.21 9.53 8.17
N LYS A 71 -1.43 9.98 9.41
CA LYS A 71 -2.74 9.93 10.06
C LYS A 71 -3.80 10.70 9.27
N LEU A 72 -3.50 11.91 8.82
CA LEU A 72 -4.43 12.69 8.00
C LEU A 72 -4.81 11.98 6.69
N ILE A 73 -3.86 11.28 6.07
CA ILE A 73 -4.11 10.48 4.86
C ILE A 73 -4.99 9.27 5.19
N ILE A 74 -4.67 8.53 6.27
CA ILE A 74 -5.42 7.35 6.72
C ILE A 74 -6.87 7.72 7.04
N ASP A 75 -7.06 8.82 7.79
CA ASP A 75 -8.37 9.30 8.22
C ASP A 75 -9.20 9.77 7.01
N ASP A 76 -8.62 10.50 6.05
CA ASP A 76 -9.34 10.94 4.83
C ASP A 76 -9.73 9.76 3.92
N LEU A 77 -8.92 8.70 3.90
CA LEU A 77 -9.19 7.47 3.15
C LEU A 77 -10.10 6.48 3.89
N GLU A 78 -10.37 6.70 5.17
CA GLU A 78 -11.03 5.73 6.07
C GLU A 78 -10.37 4.33 6.02
N TRP A 79 -9.05 4.30 5.87
CA TRP A 79 -8.30 3.07 5.60
C TRP A 79 -8.36 2.07 6.76
N GLN A 80 -8.73 0.83 6.47
CA GLN A 80 -8.89 -0.24 7.46
C GLN A 80 -7.81 -1.33 7.41
N GLY A 81 -6.94 -1.31 6.39
CA GLY A 81 -5.90 -2.32 6.20
C GLY A 81 -4.62 -2.02 6.99
N PRO A 82 -3.64 -2.95 6.97
CA PRO A 82 -2.33 -2.73 7.57
C PRO A 82 -1.64 -1.48 7.03
N ILE A 83 -0.94 -0.77 7.91
CA ILE A 83 -0.20 0.45 7.62
C ILE A 83 1.24 0.29 8.08
N TYR A 84 2.17 0.66 7.22
CA TYR A 84 3.60 0.68 7.50
C TYR A 84 4.20 2.04 7.19
N ARG A 85 5.19 2.42 7.99
CA ARG A 85 5.99 3.64 7.82
C ARG A 85 7.44 3.22 7.74
N VAL A 86 8.03 3.35 6.55
CA VAL A 86 9.34 2.81 6.24
C VAL A 86 10.22 3.87 5.60
N SER A 87 11.53 3.62 5.62
CA SER A 87 12.46 4.28 4.72
C SER A 87 13.25 3.22 3.98
N ALA A 88 12.95 3.07 2.68
CA ALA A 88 13.73 2.20 1.82
C ALA A 88 15.19 2.68 1.65
N ALA A 89 15.46 3.97 1.88
CA ALA A 89 16.80 4.56 1.75
C ALA A 89 17.69 4.23 2.97
N THR A 90 17.14 4.29 4.18
CA THR A 90 17.87 4.02 5.43
C THR A 90 17.73 2.58 5.91
N GLY A 91 16.72 1.86 5.43
CA GLY A 91 16.34 0.53 5.92
C GLY A 91 15.38 0.55 7.11
N GLU A 92 14.99 1.74 7.59
CA GLU A 92 14.12 1.87 8.75
C GLU A 92 12.77 1.14 8.54
N ASN A 93 12.40 0.30 9.51
CA ASN A 93 11.18 -0.51 9.55
C ASN A 93 10.98 -1.50 8.38
N MET A 94 11.96 -1.64 7.49
CA MET A 94 11.89 -2.56 6.34
C MET A 94 11.81 -4.02 6.79
N ASP A 95 12.58 -4.41 7.80
CA ASP A 95 12.58 -5.79 8.28
C ASP A 95 11.21 -6.20 8.86
N SER A 96 10.49 -5.28 9.51
CA SER A 96 9.13 -5.57 9.99
C SER A 96 8.18 -5.79 8.82
N LEU A 97 8.18 -4.85 7.86
CA LEU A 97 7.35 -4.95 6.66
C LEU A 97 7.60 -6.27 5.91
N ILE A 98 8.86 -6.64 5.69
CA ILE A 98 9.23 -7.86 4.97
C ILE A 98 8.76 -9.11 5.73
N ARG A 99 8.97 -9.16 7.05
CA ARG A 99 8.51 -10.28 7.88
C ARG A 99 7.01 -10.44 7.80
N ASP A 100 6.26 -9.36 7.97
CA ASP A 100 4.81 -9.41 7.99
C ASP A 100 4.25 -9.81 6.61
N ILE A 101 4.85 -9.31 5.52
CA ILE A 101 4.54 -9.77 4.15
C ILE A 101 4.76 -11.28 4.02
N MET A 102 5.91 -11.78 4.48
CA MET A 102 6.25 -13.21 4.40
C MET A 102 5.25 -14.08 5.18
N TYR A 103 4.86 -13.65 6.38
CA TYR A 103 3.84 -14.36 7.15
C TYR A 103 2.48 -14.34 6.44
N ARG A 104 2.03 -13.18 5.96
CA ARG A 104 0.73 -13.08 5.30
C ARG A 104 0.66 -13.86 4.00
N LEU A 105 1.72 -13.85 3.19
CA LEU A 105 1.79 -14.66 1.97
C LEU A 105 1.74 -16.16 2.26
N LYS A 106 2.31 -16.59 3.39
CA LYS A 106 2.22 -17.99 3.83
C LYS A 106 0.78 -18.34 4.25
N GLU A 107 0.13 -17.51 5.05
CA GLU A 107 -1.27 -17.72 5.45
C GLU A 107 -2.20 -17.82 4.24
N LEU A 108 -2.07 -16.89 3.29
CA LEU A 108 -2.82 -16.95 2.04
C LEU A 108 -2.57 -18.27 1.29
N ASN A 109 -1.33 -18.80 1.29
CA ASN A 109 -0.98 -20.09 0.64
C ASN A 109 -1.70 -21.25 1.30
N ASP A 110 -1.74 -21.26 2.62
CA ASP A 110 -2.39 -22.31 3.39
C ASP A 110 -3.92 -22.25 3.18
N GLU A 111 -4.53 -21.04 3.17
CA GLU A 111 -5.96 -20.84 2.86
C GLU A 111 -6.37 -21.38 1.46
N GLU A 112 -5.56 -21.15 0.43
CA GLU A 112 -5.82 -21.65 -0.93
C GLU A 112 -5.69 -23.18 -1.06
N LEU A 113 -4.87 -23.84 -0.23
CA LEU A 113 -4.72 -25.29 -0.24
C LEU A 113 -5.86 -26.02 0.48
N GLU A 114 -6.56 -25.32 1.38
CA GLU A 114 -7.71 -25.83 2.14
C GLU A 114 -9.06 -25.65 1.41
N THR A 115 -9.09 -24.89 0.30
CA THR A 115 -10.29 -24.58 -0.50
C THR A 115 -10.36 -25.40 -1.78
#